data_AF-A0A4S1WRB2-F1
#
_entry.id   AF-A0A4S1WRB2-F1
#
_cell.length_a   1.000
_cell.length_b   1.000
_cell.length_c   1.000
_cell.angle_alpha   90.00
_cell.angle_beta   90.00
_cell.angle_gamma   90.00
#
_symmetry.space_group_name_H-M   'P 1'
#
loop_
_entity.id
_entity.type
_entity.pdbx_description
1 polymer ?
#
loop_
_entity_poly.entity_id
_entity_poly.type
_entity_poly.pdbx_seq_one_letter_code
_entity_poly.pdbx_strand_id
1 'polypeptide(L)'
;MHLLVLWVGVCLPGLTVASSQATPAHTECSAPVSKQALVLTPEKISADGLGLTLEVSGDGNELRSVASEMATGSCAGAVKGFVTDRIYLAGDRVLRRGATGAPSFSEEQGSDFSKRRLSAEKGPGGGTGQFTMGYPVAYRQIGGTLVTDYIGIWRVAGGSVVRSFSSRPEGGFTTPRPVLRSNLPLRSVTYFPAPDVPSGQLGLVQEVNGGTVRLIGITWWHSSTFR
;
A
#
# COMPACT_ATOMS: atom_id res chain seq x y z
N MET A 1 -1.49 -24.72 -74.66
CA MET A 1 -2.50 -24.95 -73.60
C MET A 1 -2.03 -24.18 -72.37
N HIS A 2 -2.61 -23.01 -72.13
CA HIS A 2 -2.25 -22.13 -71.02
C HIS A 2 -2.95 -22.60 -69.75
N LEU A 3 -2.22 -22.79 -68.66
CA LEU A 3 -2.81 -22.83 -67.32
C LEU A 3 -2.05 -21.87 -66.40
N LEU A 4 -2.75 -20.79 -66.07
CA LEU A 4 -2.53 -19.91 -64.93
C LEU A 4 -2.62 -20.74 -63.65
N VAL A 5 -1.67 -20.59 -62.70
CA VAL A 5 -1.91 -20.95 -61.30
C VAL A 5 -1.40 -19.83 -60.40
N LEU A 6 -2.31 -19.41 -59.52
CA LEU A 6 -2.32 -18.25 -58.66
C LEU A 6 -1.18 -18.21 -57.63
N TRP A 7 -0.70 -17.00 -57.38
CA TRP A 7 -0.05 -16.58 -56.15
C TRP A 7 -0.99 -16.69 -54.95
N VAL A 8 -0.57 -17.41 -53.91
CA VAL A 8 -1.16 -17.32 -52.57
C VAL A 8 -0.15 -16.63 -51.66
N GLY A 9 -0.40 -15.36 -51.38
CA GLY A 9 0.32 -14.59 -50.37
C GLY A 9 -0.08 -15.06 -48.98
N VAL A 10 0.86 -15.68 -48.27
CA VAL A 10 0.71 -16.02 -46.85
C VAL A 10 1.14 -14.81 -46.02
N CYS A 11 0.18 -14.06 -45.50
CA CYS A 11 0.42 -13.09 -44.43
C CYS A 11 0.52 -13.83 -43.09
N LEU A 12 1.73 -13.91 -42.53
CA LEU A 12 1.95 -14.36 -41.15
C LEU A 12 1.50 -13.25 -40.16
N PRO A 13 0.68 -13.55 -39.14
CA PRO A 13 0.27 -12.57 -38.15
C PRO A 13 1.41 -12.28 -37.17
N GLY A 14 1.44 -11.03 -36.71
CA GLY A 14 2.53 -10.38 -35.99
C GLY A 14 2.98 -11.09 -34.72
N LEU A 15 4.31 -11.13 -34.58
CA LEU A 15 5.00 -11.30 -33.31
C LEU A 15 4.61 -10.15 -32.37
N THR A 16 3.69 -10.42 -31.44
CA THR A 16 3.53 -9.62 -30.23
C THR A 16 4.82 -9.70 -29.42
N VAL A 17 5.59 -8.61 -29.43
CA VAL A 17 6.69 -8.41 -28.49
C VAL A 17 6.06 -8.36 -27.10
N ALA A 18 6.23 -9.42 -26.32
CA ALA A 18 5.95 -9.40 -24.90
C ALA A 18 6.91 -8.38 -24.26
N SER A 19 6.40 -7.17 -24.00
CA SER A 19 7.09 -6.22 -23.16
C SER A 19 7.10 -6.80 -21.75
N SER A 20 8.16 -7.52 -21.41
CA SER A 20 8.49 -7.85 -20.03
C SER A 20 8.71 -6.52 -19.30
N GLN A 21 7.66 -6.01 -18.68
CA GLN A 21 7.79 -4.95 -17.69
C GLN A 21 8.60 -5.53 -16.54
N ALA A 22 9.92 -5.29 -16.58
CA ALA A 22 10.79 -5.57 -15.46
C ALA A 22 10.19 -4.88 -14.24
N THR A 23 9.83 -5.68 -13.23
CA THR A 23 9.45 -5.16 -11.93
C THR A 23 10.62 -4.30 -11.45
N PRO A 24 10.42 -3.00 -11.13
CA PRO A 24 11.52 -2.17 -10.68
C PRO A 24 12.15 -2.87 -9.47
N ALA A 25 13.43 -3.22 -9.61
CA ALA A 25 14.18 -3.86 -8.55
C ALA A 25 14.01 -3.02 -7.29
N HIS A 26 13.49 -3.61 -6.23
CA HIS A 26 13.46 -2.97 -4.93
C HIS A 26 14.92 -2.81 -4.51
N THR A 27 15.47 -1.61 -4.69
CA THR A 27 16.85 -1.29 -4.31
C THR A 27 16.99 -1.61 -2.82
N GLU A 28 17.72 -2.67 -2.50
CA GLU A 28 18.08 -2.96 -1.11
C GLU A 28 18.89 -1.78 -0.58
N CYS A 29 18.56 -1.33 0.62
CA CYS A 29 19.31 -0.28 1.31
C CYS A 29 20.64 -0.90 1.77
N SER A 30 21.63 -0.93 0.89
CA SER A 30 22.98 -1.46 1.15
C SER A 30 23.85 -0.40 1.83
N ALA A 31 24.48 -0.76 2.96
CA ALA A 31 25.33 0.05 3.87
C ALA A 31 24.57 0.69 5.06
N PRO A 32 25.27 0.98 6.20
CA PRO A 32 24.57 1.27 7.46
C PRO A 32 23.65 2.46 7.26
N VAL A 33 22.44 2.42 7.84
CA VAL A 33 21.51 3.56 7.71
C VAL A 33 22.09 4.72 8.50
N SER A 34 22.95 5.50 7.86
CA SER A 34 23.34 6.81 8.37
C SER A 34 22.15 7.75 8.22
N LYS A 35 22.14 8.86 8.97
CA LYS A 35 21.10 9.90 8.87
C LYS A 35 20.93 10.49 7.45
N GLN A 36 21.85 10.21 6.54
CA GLN A 36 21.84 10.68 5.15
C GLN A 36 21.23 9.66 4.18
N ALA A 37 21.09 8.39 4.59
CA ALA A 37 20.59 7.31 3.74
C ALA A 37 19.06 7.38 3.54
N LEU A 38 18.34 7.93 4.53
CA LEU A 38 16.91 8.23 4.44
C LEU A 38 16.64 9.60 5.08
N VAL A 39 16.14 10.54 4.28
CA VAL A 39 15.73 11.87 4.74
C VAL A 39 14.24 12.03 4.50
N LEU A 40 13.51 12.47 5.53
CA LEU A 40 12.08 12.74 5.46
C LEU A 40 11.87 14.25 5.53
N THR A 41 11.18 14.80 4.54
CA THR A 41 10.87 16.22 4.47
C THR A 41 9.36 16.40 4.53
N PRO A 42 8.83 17.05 5.59
CA PRO A 42 7.40 17.35 5.67
C PRO A 42 6.90 18.15 4.48
N GLU A 43 5.76 17.75 3.94
CA GLU A 43 5.06 18.42 2.87
C GLU A 43 3.78 19.04 3.41
N LYS A 44 3.57 20.34 3.15
CA LYS A 44 2.29 21.00 3.41
C LYS A 44 1.40 20.88 2.18
N ILE A 45 0.74 19.72 2.03
CA ILE A 45 -0.13 19.42 0.89
C ILE A 45 -1.48 18.91 1.42
N SER A 46 -2.59 19.38 0.85
CA SER A 46 -3.93 18.88 1.16
C SER A 46 -4.16 17.47 0.59
N ALA A 47 -5.20 16.77 1.04
CA ALA A 47 -5.54 15.44 0.51
C ALA A 47 -5.71 15.42 -1.02
N ASP A 48 -6.35 16.45 -1.59
CA ASP A 48 -6.51 16.60 -3.03
C ASP A 48 -5.17 16.79 -3.75
N GLY A 49 -4.26 17.56 -3.15
CA GLY A 49 -2.90 17.74 -3.67
C GLY A 49 -2.04 16.46 -3.58
N LEU A 50 -2.44 15.51 -2.74
CA LEU A 50 -1.84 14.17 -2.66
C LEU A 50 -2.49 13.16 -3.62
N GLY A 51 -3.52 13.59 -4.36
CA GLY A 51 -4.28 12.74 -5.26
C GLY A 51 -5.07 11.66 -4.54
N LEU A 52 -5.50 11.95 -3.31
CA LEU A 52 -6.27 11.05 -2.46
C LEU A 52 -7.74 11.46 -2.42
N THR A 53 -8.64 10.50 -2.60
CA THR A 53 -10.09 10.72 -2.54
C THR A 53 -10.72 9.68 -1.62
N LEU A 54 -11.50 10.10 -0.63
CA LEU A 54 -12.29 9.17 0.18
C LEU A 54 -13.44 8.58 -0.64
N GLU A 55 -13.65 7.28 -0.49
CA GLU A 55 -14.78 6.57 -1.10
C GLU A 55 -15.78 6.04 -0.06
N VAL A 56 -15.56 6.30 1.25
CA VAL A 56 -16.51 5.90 2.29
C VAL A 56 -17.69 6.87 2.32
N SER A 57 -18.88 6.37 2.01
CA SER A 57 -20.15 7.07 2.21
C SER A 57 -20.79 6.67 3.54
N GLY A 58 -21.01 7.62 4.45
CA GLY A 58 -21.77 7.41 5.68
C GLY A 58 -21.54 8.49 6.73
N ASP A 59 -22.57 8.81 7.51
CA ASP A 59 -22.48 9.79 8.58
C ASP A 59 -21.39 9.38 9.58
N GLY A 60 -20.38 10.24 9.71
CA GLY A 60 -19.30 10.02 10.67
C GLY A 60 -18.10 9.23 10.17
N ASN A 61 -17.80 9.23 8.88
CA ASN A 61 -16.46 8.91 8.40
C ASN A 61 -15.77 10.19 7.96
N GLU A 62 -14.69 10.56 8.65
CA GLU A 62 -14.01 11.83 8.41
C GLU A 62 -12.48 11.64 8.39
N LEU A 63 -11.84 12.22 7.37
CA LEU A 63 -10.41 12.47 7.43
C LEU A 63 -10.16 13.72 8.25
N ARG A 64 -9.55 13.54 9.42
CA ARG A 64 -9.31 14.64 10.34
C ARG A 64 -7.99 15.35 10.09
N SER A 65 -6.98 14.59 9.68
CA SER A 65 -5.68 15.17 9.36
C SER A 65 -4.92 14.29 8.39
N VAL A 66 -4.16 14.95 7.54
CA VAL A 66 -3.22 14.30 6.64
C VAL A 66 -1.85 14.92 6.88
N ALA A 67 -0.90 14.09 7.29
CA ALA A 67 0.52 14.42 7.32
C ALA A 67 1.18 13.74 6.14
N SER A 68 2.00 14.47 5.39
CA SER A 68 2.78 13.93 4.28
C SER A 68 4.24 14.24 4.47
N GLU A 69 5.10 13.29 4.16
CA GLU A 69 6.54 13.45 4.14
C GLU A 69 7.12 12.82 2.88
N MET A 70 7.94 13.58 2.16
CA MET A 70 8.70 13.05 1.04
C MET A 70 9.92 12.32 1.58
N ALA A 71 10.09 11.04 1.21
CA ALA A 71 11.29 10.28 1.51
C ALA A 71 12.31 10.41 0.37
N THR A 72 13.53 10.81 0.72
CA THR A 72 14.65 10.96 -0.21
C THR A 72 15.91 10.28 0.35
N GLY A 73 16.95 10.18 -0.47
CA GLY A 73 18.17 9.44 -0.16
C GLY A 73 18.20 8.02 -0.74
N SER A 74 19.33 7.34 -0.57
CA SER A 74 19.58 6.02 -1.18
C SER A 74 18.63 4.92 -0.71
N CYS A 75 18.02 5.07 0.47
CA CYS A 75 17.12 4.08 1.07
C CYS A 75 15.64 4.45 0.97
N ALA A 76 15.27 5.59 0.35
CA ALA A 76 13.87 5.96 0.15
C ALA A 76 13.10 4.87 -0.63
N GLY A 77 13.72 4.33 -1.69
CA GLY A 77 13.13 3.25 -2.49
C GLY A 77 12.98 1.93 -1.74
N ALA A 78 13.68 1.75 -0.62
CA ALA A 78 13.62 0.55 0.20
C ALA A 78 12.46 0.57 1.21
N VAL A 79 11.77 1.71 1.40
CA VAL A 79 10.65 1.83 2.34
C VAL A 79 9.50 0.92 1.89
N LYS A 80 9.11 0.01 2.79
CA LYS A 80 8.03 -0.96 2.63
C LYS A 80 6.77 -0.56 3.37
N GLY A 81 6.86 0.24 4.43
CA GLY A 81 5.72 0.67 5.22
C GLY A 81 6.17 1.52 6.40
N PHE A 82 5.21 2.09 7.12
CA PHE A 82 5.48 2.74 8.40
C PHE A 82 4.27 2.62 9.32
N VAL A 83 4.52 2.62 10.62
CA VAL A 83 3.49 2.62 11.68
C VAL A 83 4.03 3.51 12.78
N THR A 84 3.27 4.53 13.18
CA THR A 84 3.69 5.50 14.21
C THR A 84 5.07 6.10 13.94
N ASP A 85 6.06 5.80 14.77
CA ASP A 85 7.45 6.22 14.72
C ASP A 85 8.35 5.22 13.96
N ARG A 86 7.83 4.08 13.51
CA ARG A 86 8.61 3.01 12.87
C ARG A 86 8.47 3.03 11.36
N ILE A 87 9.59 2.95 10.66
CA ILE A 87 9.67 2.82 9.20
C ILE A 87 10.30 1.47 8.89
N TYR A 88 9.59 0.66 8.12
CA TYR A 88 10.01 -0.67 7.70
C TYR A 88 10.69 -0.57 6.34
N LEU A 89 11.90 -1.09 6.25
CA LEU A 89 12.68 -1.17 5.02
C LEU A 89 12.72 -2.61 4.50
N ALA A 90 13.18 -2.78 3.26
CA ALA A 90 13.58 -4.08 2.75
C ALA A 90 14.68 -4.73 3.64
N GLY A 91 14.71 -6.07 3.67
CA GLY A 91 15.67 -6.82 4.50
C GLY A 91 15.33 -6.84 6.00
N ASP A 92 14.05 -6.66 6.36
CA ASP A 92 13.53 -6.69 7.75
C ASP A 92 14.16 -5.67 8.72
N ARG A 93 14.73 -4.60 8.15
CA ARG A 93 15.31 -3.49 8.91
C ARG A 93 14.21 -2.52 9.31
N VAL A 94 14.26 -2.08 10.57
CA VAL A 94 13.33 -1.08 11.10
C VAL A 94 14.10 0.14 11.54
N LEU A 95 13.67 1.30 11.06
CA LEU A 95 14.15 2.58 11.55
C LEU A 95 13.11 3.16 12.49
N ARG A 96 13.51 3.46 13.72
CA ARG A 96 12.67 4.17 14.68
C ARG A 96 13.02 5.65 14.69
N ARG A 97 12.01 6.49 14.51
CA ARG A 97 12.10 7.94 14.56
C ARG A 97 12.25 8.43 16.00
N GLY A 98 13.23 9.28 16.26
CA GLY A 98 13.37 9.98 17.53
C GLY A 98 12.21 10.95 17.83
N ALA A 99 12.03 11.27 19.10
CA ALA A 99 10.88 12.05 19.58
C ALA A 99 10.92 13.56 19.24
N THR A 100 12.04 14.13 18.75
CA THR A 100 12.17 15.59 18.59
C THR A 100 13.03 16.04 17.42
N GLY A 101 12.46 16.96 16.61
CA GLY A 101 13.11 18.07 15.87
C GLY A 101 14.13 17.75 14.75
N ALA A 102 14.98 16.75 14.94
CA ALA A 102 15.95 16.28 13.96
C ALA A 102 15.68 14.79 13.70
N PRO A 103 15.67 14.31 12.44
CA PRO A 103 15.54 12.90 12.15
C PRO A 103 16.74 12.14 12.73
N SER A 104 16.57 11.57 13.92
CA SER A 104 17.40 10.49 14.41
C SER A 104 16.68 9.18 14.13
N PHE A 105 17.39 8.26 13.48
CA PHE A 105 16.95 6.90 13.30
C PHE A 105 17.83 6.01 14.16
N SER A 106 17.21 5.18 14.99
CA SER A 106 17.88 4.01 15.56
C SER A 106 17.45 2.79 14.75
N GLU A 107 18.42 1.99 14.34
CA GLU A 107 18.15 0.71 13.68
C GLU A 107 17.76 -0.31 14.76
N GLU A 108 16.57 -0.88 14.62
CA GLU A 108 16.09 -1.97 15.46
C GLU A 108 16.15 -3.27 14.62
N GLN A 109 16.72 -4.33 15.19
CA GLN A 109 16.50 -5.67 14.66
C GLN A 109 15.09 -6.12 15.06
N GLY A 110 14.27 -6.44 14.06
CA GLY A 110 12.97 -7.03 14.29
C GLY A 110 11.82 -6.04 14.19
N SER A 111 11.10 -6.13 13.10
CA SER A 111 9.76 -6.72 13.12
C SER A 111 9.37 -6.92 11.67
N ASP A 112 9.12 -8.17 11.33
CA ASP A 112 8.89 -8.59 9.96
C ASP A 112 7.54 -8.04 9.50
N PHE A 113 7.60 -6.87 8.85
CA PHE A 113 6.46 -6.23 8.20
C PHE A 113 5.73 -7.22 7.27
N SER A 114 6.48 -8.14 6.66
CA SER A 114 5.92 -9.17 5.79
C SER A 114 5.14 -10.24 6.54
N LYS A 115 5.50 -10.57 7.78
CA LYS A 115 4.69 -11.47 8.64
C LYS A 115 3.39 -10.82 9.13
N ARG A 116 3.38 -9.49 9.27
CA ARG A 116 2.19 -8.77 9.72
C ARG A 116 1.15 -8.54 8.62
N ARG A 117 1.55 -8.62 7.35
CA ARG A 117 0.67 -8.34 6.21
C ARG A 117 0.13 -9.63 5.58
N LEU A 118 -1.08 -9.52 5.04
CA LEU A 118 -1.60 -10.48 4.07
C LEU A 118 -0.92 -10.25 2.73
N SER A 119 -0.26 -11.28 2.19
CA SER A 119 0.44 -11.21 0.90
C SER A 119 -0.53 -11.30 -0.28
N ALA A 120 -0.09 -10.88 -1.46
CA ALA A 120 -0.92 -10.86 -2.67
C ALA A 120 -1.53 -12.24 -2.99
N GLU A 121 -0.79 -13.32 -2.71
CA GLU A 121 -1.20 -14.70 -3.02
C GLU A 121 -2.25 -15.24 -2.04
N LYS A 122 -2.35 -14.64 -0.84
CA LYS A 122 -3.28 -15.06 0.21
C LYS A 122 -4.49 -14.12 0.33
N GLY A 123 -4.58 -13.15 -0.56
CA GLY A 123 -5.61 -12.12 -0.53
C GLY A 123 -6.99 -12.58 -0.94
N PRO A 124 -8.02 -11.74 -0.71
CA PRO A 124 -9.31 -11.88 -1.37
C PRO A 124 -9.14 -11.94 -2.90
N GLY A 125 -9.73 -12.96 -3.51
CA GLY A 125 -10.05 -12.95 -4.93
C GLY A 125 -11.24 -12.02 -5.20
N GLY A 126 -11.25 -11.36 -6.35
CA GLY A 126 -12.37 -10.51 -6.78
C GLY A 126 -12.22 -9.01 -6.48
N GLY A 127 -13.16 -8.23 -7.03
CA GLY A 127 -13.10 -6.76 -7.09
C GLY A 127 -12.31 -6.24 -8.29
N THR A 128 -12.51 -4.97 -8.64
CA THR A 128 -11.78 -4.34 -9.74
C THR A 128 -10.32 -4.09 -9.34
N GLY A 129 -9.39 -4.62 -10.15
CA GLY A 129 -7.95 -4.45 -9.98
C GLY A 129 -7.24 -5.66 -9.37
N GLN A 130 -5.92 -5.56 -9.24
CA GLN A 130 -5.07 -6.62 -8.69
C GLN A 130 -4.80 -6.37 -7.20
N PHE A 131 -5.20 -7.29 -6.34
CA PHE A 131 -4.84 -7.25 -4.92
C PHE A 131 -3.32 -7.32 -4.74
N THR A 132 -2.78 -6.45 -3.89
CA THR A 132 -1.32 -6.30 -3.70
C THR A 132 -0.89 -6.65 -2.28
N MET A 133 -1.65 -6.22 -1.27
CA MET A 133 -1.43 -6.59 0.12
C MET A 133 -2.62 -6.22 1.01
N GLY A 134 -2.70 -6.83 2.19
CA GLY A 134 -3.61 -6.44 3.27
C GLY A 134 -2.87 -6.28 4.59
N TYR A 135 -3.39 -5.46 5.48
CA TYR A 135 -2.85 -5.22 6.81
C TYR A 135 -3.97 -5.42 7.84
N PRO A 136 -3.77 -6.24 8.88
CA PRO A 136 -4.77 -6.51 9.90
C PRO A 136 -5.02 -5.24 10.72
N VAL A 137 -6.30 -4.95 10.93
CA VAL A 137 -6.78 -3.77 11.66
C VAL A 137 -7.25 -4.17 13.06
N ALA A 138 -8.09 -5.21 13.13
CA ALA A 138 -8.74 -5.63 14.36
C ALA A 138 -9.11 -7.11 14.30
N TYR A 139 -9.37 -7.67 15.49
CA TYR A 139 -9.90 -9.02 15.67
C TYR A 139 -11.17 -8.92 16.51
N ARG A 140 -12.23 -9.58 16.09
CA ARG A 140 -13.52 -9.59 16.80
C ARG A 140 -14.14 -10.98 16.79
N GLN A 141 -15.00 -11.27 17.76
CA GLN A 141 -15.77 -12.52 17.79
C GLN A 141 -17.23 -12.27 17.39
N ILE A 142 -17.75 -13.11 16.49
CA ILE A 142 -19.16 -13.10 16.09
C ILE A 142 -19.66 -14.54 16.16
N GLY A 143 -20.62 -14.81 17.06
CA GLY A 143 -21.18 -16.15 17.22
C GLY A 143 -20.12 -17.24 17.47
N GLY A 144 -19.10 -16.92 18.29
CA GLY A 144 -17.99 -17.83 18.57
C GLY A 144 -16.91 -17.94 17.48
N THR A 145 -17.11 -17.29 16.32
CA THR A 145 -16.14 -17.29 15.22
C THR A 145 -15.23 -16.06 15.30
N LEU A 146 -13.91 -16.27 15.23
CA LEU A 146 -12.94 -15.18 15.09
C LEU A 146 -13.06 -14.56 13.69
N VAL A 147 -13.24 -13.26 13.65
CA VAL A 147 -13.24 -12.46 12.43
C VAL A 147 -12.06 -11.50 12.49
N THR A 148 -11.24 -11.52 11.45
CA THR A 148 -10.13 -10.59 11.32
C THR A 148 -10.50 -9.53 10.30
N ASP A 149 -10.43 -8.27 10.68
CA ASP A 149 -10.68 -7.13 9.81
C ASP A 149 -9.35 -6.64 9.21
N TYR A 150 -9.38 -6.31 7.93
CA TYR A 150 -8.23 -5.89 7.15
C TYR A 150 -8.51 -4.59 6.40
N ILE A 151 -7.42 -3.87 6.13
CA ILE A 151 -7.35 -2.85 5.10
C ILE A 151 -6.35 -3.33 4.04
N GLY A 152 -6.63 -3.19 2.75
CA GLY A 152 -5.73 -3.67 1.70
C GLY A 152 -5.72 -2.79 0.47
N ILE A 153 -4.74 -3.04 -0.40
CA ILE A 153 -4.51 -2.28 -1.63
C ILE A 153 -4.82 -3.14 -2.84
N TRP A 154 -5.56 -2.55 -3.77
CA TRP A 154 -5.72 -3.04 -5.12
C TRP A 154 -5.13 -2.04 -6.11
N ARG A 155 -4.29 -2.53 -7.02
CA ARG A 155 -3.83 -1.76 -8.17
C ARG A 155 -4.90 -1.73 -9.23
N VAL A 156 -5.23 -0.54 -9.71
CA VAL A 156 -6.20 -0.31 -10.77
C VAL A 156 -5.56 0.51 -11.88
N ALA A 157 -6.21 0.58 -13.05
CA ALA A 157 -5.78 1.49 -14.10
C ALA A 157 -5.77 2.93 -13.55
N GLY A 158 -4.60 3.57 -13.57
CA GLY A 158 -4.42 4.95 -13.10
C GLY A 158 -4.24 5.11 -11.58
N GLY A 159 -3.89 4.07 -10.82
CA GLY A 159 -3.48 4.25 -9.43
C GLY A 159 -3.77 3.05 -8.52
N SER A 160 -4.33 3.32 -7.34
CA SER A 160 -4.62 2.31 -6.32
C SER A 160 -5.89 2.63 -5.56
N VAL A 161 -6.58 1.58 -5.13
CA VAL A 161 -7.75 1.69 -4.24
C VAL A 161 -7.45 0.92 -2.96
N VAL A 162 -7.58 1.60 -1.84
CA VAL A 162 -7.58 1.02 -0.50
C VAL A 162 -8.99 0.54 -0.18
N ARG A 163 -9.13 -0.71 0.25
CA ARG A 163 -10.42 -1.32 0.59
C ARG A 163 -10.37 -1.98 1.96
N SER A 164 -11.49 -1.96 2.68
CA SER A 164 -11.70 -2.76 3.88
C SER A 164 -12.37 -4.08 3.54
N PHE A 165 -12.03 -5.13 4.27
CA PHE A 165 -12.63 -6.45 4.14
C PHE A 165 -12.35 -7.25 5.42
N SER A 166 -13.06 -8.34 5.62
CA SER A 166 -12.85 -9.23 6.76
C SER A 166 -12.62 -10.66 6.27
N SER A 167 -11.93 -11.47 7.07
CA SER A 167 -11.86 -12.92 6.86
C SER A 167 -12.51 -13.66 8.02
N ARG A 168 -13.03 -14.85 7.70
CA ARG A 168 -13.45 -15.85 8.68
C ARG A 168 -12.70 -17.14 8.39
N PRO A 169 -12.29 -17.92 9.42
CA PRO A 169 -11.57 -19.18 9.24
C PRO A 169 -12.19 -20.13 8.21
N GLU A 170 -13.52 -20.20 8.18
CA GLU A 170 -14.27 -21.13 7.32
C GLU A 170 -15.02 -20.47 6.16
N GLY A 171 -15.07 -19.13 6.13
CA GLY A 171 -15.94 -18.36 5.23
C GLY A 171 -15.21 -17.57 4.14
N GLY A 172 -13.89 -17.66 4.07
CA GLY A 172 -13.08 -16.85 3.16
C GLY A 172 -13.15 -15.35 3.49
N PHE A 173 -13.00 -14.52 2.46
CA PHE A 173 -13.03 -13.06 2.60
C PHE A 173 -14.39 -12.49 2.22
N THR A 174 -14.83 -11.47 2.95
CA THR A 174 -15.99 -10.65 2.55
C THR A 174 -15.68 -9.84 1.30
N THR A 175 -16.73 -9.42 0.57
CA THR A 175 -16.57 -8.47 -0.55
C THR A 175 -15.84 -7.20 -0.10
N PRO A 176 -14.69 -6.86 -0.71
CA PRO A 176 -13.95 -5.65 -0.36
C PRO A 176 -14.74 -4.37 -0.63
N ARG A 177 -14.77 -3.46 0.36
CA ARG A 177 -15.45 -2.16 0.27
C ARG A 177 -14.43 -1.03 0.13
N PRO A 178 -14.58 -0.11 -0.83
CA PRO A 178 -13.62 0.97 -1.00
C PRO A 178 -13.61 1.93 0.20
N VAL A 179 -12.41 2.40 0.54
CA VAL A 179 -12.18 3.35 1.63
C VAL A 179 -11.53 4.61 1.10
N LEU A 180 -10.48 4.46 0.29
CA LEU A 180 -9.68 5.55 -0.23
C LEU A 180 -9.18 5.20 -1.63
N ARG A 181 -9.22 6.16 -2.55
CA ARG A 181 -8.55 6.07 -3.84
C ARG A 181 -7.31 6.95 -3.84
N SER A 182 -6.25 6.46 -4.48
CA SER A 182 -5.05 7.20 -4.83
C SER A 182 -4.89 7.17 -6.35
N ASN A 183 -4.69 8.32 -6.98
CA ASN A 183 -4.34 8.42 -8.40
C ASN A 183 -2.86 8.02 -8.69
N LEU A 184 -2.07 7.80 -7.64
CA LEU A 184 -0.72 7.26 -7.71
C LEU A 184 -0.67 5.83 -7.14
N PRO A 185 0.28 4.99 -7.59
CA PRO A 185 0.46 3.66 -7.03
C PRO A 185 0.77 3.71 -5.52
N LEU A 186 0.13 2.83 -4.75
CA LEU A 186 0.45 2.60 -3.35
C LEU A 186 1.30 1.32 -3.23
N ARG A 187 2.41 1.41 -2.49
CA ARG A 187 3.25 0.26 -2.12
C ARG A 187 2.69 -0.49 -0.94
N SER A 188 2.21 0.25 0.06
CA SER A 188 1.69 -0.34 1.27
C SER A 188 0.68 0.53 1.98
N VAL A 189 -0.14 -0.17 2.77
CA VAL A 189 -1.09 0.39 3.71
C VAL A 189 -0.84 -0.26 5.06
N THR A 190 -0.89 0.54 6.11
CA THR A 190 -0.83 0.09 7.49
C THR A 190 -1.95 0.73 8.28
N TYR A 191 -2.25 0.15 9.43
CA TYR A 191 -3.21 0.71 10.36
C TYR A 191 -2.66 0.65 11.78
N PHE A 192 -2.75 1.78 12.49
CA PHE A 192 -2.52 1.85 13.92
C PHE A 192 -3.84 2.20 14.63
N PRO A 193 -4.38 1.30 15.48
CA PRO A 193 -5.62 1.57 16.19
C PRO A 193 -5.40 2.66 17.24
N ALA A 194 -6.40 3.53 17.42
CA ALA A 194 -6.49 4.28 18.67
C ALA A 194 -7.03 3.35 19.76
N PRO A 195 -6.45 3.33 20.98
CA PRO A 195 -6.82 2.38 22.02
C PRO A 195 -8.26 2.55 22.53
N ASP A 196 -8.80 3.78 22.51
CA ASP A 196 -10.01 4.11 23.26
C ASP A 196 -11.12 4.78 22.43
N VAL A 197 -10.91 4.97 21.12
CA VAL A 197 -11.85 5.70 20.27
C VAL A 197 -12.01 5.02 18.92
N PRO A 198 -13.16 5.22 18.23
CA PRO A 198 -13.39 4.62 16.92
C PRO A 198 -12.64 5.43 15.85
N SER A 199 -11.32 5.43 15.97
CA SER A 199 -10.38 6.09 15.09
C SER A 199 -9.06 5.31 15.02
N GLY A 200 -8.24 5.70 14.06
CA GLY A 200 -6.89 5.19 13.93
C GLY A 200 -6.11 5.99 12.92
N GLN A 201 -4.87 5.57 12.70
CA GLN A 201 -4.02 6.15 11.69
C GLN A 201 -3.82 5.14 10.55
N LEU A 202 -4.20 5.54 9.34
CA LEU A 202 -3.77 4.85 8.13
C LEU A 202 -2.40 5.38 7.73
N GLY A 203 -1.42 4.49 7.56
CA GLY A 203 -0.13 4.83 6.97
C GLY A 203 -0.07 4.34 5.53
N LEU A 204 0.25 5.23 4.59
CA LEU A 204 0.37 4.90 3.17
C LEU A 204 1.78 5.19 2.67
N VAL A 205 2.35 4.27 1.90
CA VAL A 205 3.56 4.54 1.11
C VAL A 205 3.15 4.69 -0.35
N GLN A 206 3.17 5.93 -0.85
CA GLN A 206 2.78 6.29 -2.21
C GLN A 206 4.02 6.41 -3.10
N GLU A 207 3.97 5.86 -4.31
CA GLU A 207 5.02 6.02 -5.31
C GLU A 207 4.82 7.35 -6.04
N VAL A 208 5.83 8.22 -6.01
CA VAL A 208 5.77 9.51 -6.69
C VAL A 208 6.47 9.42 -8.04
N ASN A 209 7.77 9.06 -8.05
CA ASN A 209 8.57 8.92 -9.27
C ASN A 209 9.79 8.02 -9.02
N GLY A 210 10.08 7.07 -9.93
CA GLY A 210 11.42 6.49 -10.14
C GLY A 210 12.17 5.92 -8.92
N GLY A 211 11.50 5.60 -7.81
CA GLY A 211 12.14 5.15 -6.56
C GLY A 211 11.93 6.08 -5.37
N THR A 212 11.50 7.32 -5.59
CA THR A 212 11.03 8.24 -4.55
C THR A 212 9.66 7.83 -4.05
N VAL A 213 9.50 7.82 -2.73
CA VAL A 213 8.23 7.52 -2.09
C VAL A 213 7.81 8.63 -1.16
N ARG A 214 6.50 8.73 -0.96
CA ARG A 214 5.88 9.62 -0.01
C ARG A 214 5.21 8.81 1.09
N LEU A 215 5.44 9.21 2.34
CA LEU A 215 4.81 8.62 3.51
C LEU A 215 3.63 9.52 3.89
N ILE A 216 2.42 8.97 3.86
CA ILE A 216 1.19 9.71 4.14
C ILE A 216 0.52 9.09 5.37
N GLY A 217 0.46 9.85 6.46
CA GLY A 217 -0.27 9.49 7.67
C GLY A 217 -1.64 10.16 7.66
N ILE A 218 -2.70 9.37 7.72
CA ILE A 218 -4.07 9.85 7.70
C ILE A 218 -4.75 9.48 9.00
N THR A 219 -5.12 10.49 9.79
CA THR A 219 -5.99 10.26 10.95
C THR A 219 -7.41 10.09 10.45
N TRP A 220 -7.94 8.90 10.68
CA TRP A 220 -9.25 8.52 10.20
C TRP A 220 -10.16 8.23 11.38
N TRP A 221 -11.29 8.94 11.44
CA TRP A 221 -12.38 8.64 12.34
C TRP A 221 -13.44 7.83 11.60
N HIS A 222 -13.90 6.73 12.22
CA HIS A 222 -14.92 5.87 11.64
C HIS A 222 -15.95 5.48 12.69
N SER A 223 -17.22 5.75 12.46
CA SER A 223 -18.28 5.40 13.42
C SER A 223 -18.47 3.89 13.60
N SER A 224 -18.14 3.07 12.60
CA SER A 224 -18.40 1.63 12.64
C SER A 224 -17.68 0.78 11.58
N THR A 225 -16.63 1.26 10.91
CA THR A 225 -16.22 0.82 9.55
C THR A 225 -15.72 -0.63 9.39
N PHE A 226 -15.81 -1.44 10.45
CA PHE A 226 -15.56 -2.88 10.42
C PHE A 226 -16.79 -3.72 10.79
N ARG A 227 -18.01 -3.15 10.73
CA ARG A 227 -19.29 -3.86 10.92
C ARG A 227 -20.01 -4.15 9.59
#